data_AF-A0A7J8PV88-F1
#
_entry.id   AF-A0A7J8PV88-F1
#
_cell.length_a   1.000
_cell.length_b   1.000
_cell.length_c   1.000
_cell.angle_alpha   90.00
_cell.angle_beta   90.00
_cell.angle_gamma   90.00
#
_symmetry.space_group_name_H-M   'P 1'
#
loop_
_entity.id
_entity.type
_entity.pdbx_description
1 polymer ?
#
loop_
_entity_poly.entity_id
_entity_poly.type
_entity_poly.pdbx_seq_one_letter_code
_entity_poly.pdbx_strand_id
1 'polypeptide(L)'
;MRRLNARHRVDSELKTTTNQPKMDPIKFQTRPNSRSTALFSRNLRQTKPTPSLFAISVSVSLAVLIFSSIFIFSSPVSTKYGIIIDGGSTGTRIHVFRYRVDGSKNLVFDFKEGSDSLKVNPGLSAYVEYPEAVSDSLGKLLEFGRKKVPRKQLAETEIRLMATAGLRLLDVELQERILEECRKVLRVSGFKFHDEWASVITGSDEGVYAWVVANYALGTLGGNPLDTTGIIELGGASAQ
;
A
#
# COMPACT_ATOMS: atom_id res chain seq x y z
N MET A 1 21.49 -50.12 10.54
CA MET A 1 22.75 -50.82 10.86
C MET A 1 23.96 -49.96 10.44
N ARG A 2 24.52 -49.16 11.37
CA ARG A 2 25.89 -48.60 11.36
C ARG A 2 26.08 -47.84 12.68
N ARG A 3 27.29 -47.84 13.26
CA ARG A 3 27.59 -47.26 14.58
C ARG A 3 28.41 -45.98 14.43
N LEU A 4 28.19 -45.02 15.33
CA LEU A 4 29.13 -43.92 15.57
C LEU A 4 30.26 -44.43 16.49
N ASN A 5 31.51 -44.09 16.16
CA ASN A 5 32.67 -44.47 16.96
C ASN A 5 33.11 -43.29 17.84
N ALA A 6 33.03 -43.46 19.16
CA ALA A 6 33.78 -42.63 20.09
C ALA A 6 35.24 -43.13 20.18
N ARG A 7 36.17 -42.25 20.56
CA ARG A 7 37.52 -42.66 21.01
C ARG A 7 37.91 -41.93 22.28
N HIS A 8 38.36 -42.71 23.25
CA HIS A 8 38.93 -42.26 24.52
C HIS A 8 40.32 -41.66 24.29
N ARG A 9 40.76 -40.79 25.21
CA ARG A 9 42.17 -40.65 25.59
C ARG A 9 42.28 -40.92 27.09
N VAL A 10 43.45 -41.37 27.54
CA VAL A 10 43.73 -41.81 28.91
C VAL A 10 44.98 -41.09 29.40
N ASP A 11 45.04 -40.84 30.71
CA ASP A 11 46.15 -40.18 31.40
C ASP A 11 47.42 -41.02 31.50
N SER A 12 48.52 -40.37 31.85
CA SER A 12 49.74 -41.02 32.33
C SER A 12 50.48 -40.11 33.32
N GLU A 13 50.55 -40.52 34.60
CA GLU A 13 51.42 -39.86 35.59
C GLU A 13 52.90 -40.04 35.25
N LEU A 14 53.74 -39.12 35.75
CA LEU A 14 55.08 -39.46 36.20
C LEU A 14 55.38 -38.71 37.52
N LYS A 15 55.81 -39.44 38.55
CA LYS A 15 56.15 -38.90 39.89
C LYS A 15 57.67 -38.78 40.05
N THR A 16 58.13 -37.74 40.75
CA THR A 16 59.49 -37.67 41.32
C THR A 16 59.49 -36.91 42.66
N THR A 17 60.34 -37.30 43.60
CA THR A 17 60.52 -36.70 44.95
C THR A 17 62.01 -36.73 45.34
N THR A 18 62.52 -36.03 46.38
CA THR A 18 61.86 -35.24 47.45
C THR A 18 62.62 -33.88 47.59
N ASN A 19 62.93 -33.20 48.71
CA ASN A 19 62.81 -33.46 50.16
C ASN A 19 62.68 -32.17 51.02
N GLN A 20 62.45 -32.40 52.30
CA GLN A 20 62.56 -31.53 53.50
C GLN A 20 63.93 -30.79 53.64
N PRO A 21 64.08 -29.72 54.48
CA PRO A 21 63.45 -29.62 55.81
C PRO A 21 62.97 -28.25 56.40
N LYS A 22 61.88 -28.35 57.20
CA LYS A 22 61.69 -27.80 58.58
C LYS A 22 61.74 -26.28 58.85
N MET A 23 60.62 -25.68 59.32
CA MET A 23 60.46 -25.02 60.65
C MET A 23 59.14 -24.22 60.81
N ASP A 24 58.55 -24.27 62.01
CA ASP A 24 57.48 -23.38 62.54
C ASP A 24 58.02 -22.58 63.76
N PRO A 25 57.26 -21.65 64.37
CA PRO A 25 56.75 -20.41 63.79
C PRO A 25 57.12 -19.18 64.67
N ILE A 26 56.93 -17.94 64.18
CA ILE A 26 57.11 -16.72 64.99
C ILE A 26 55.85 -15.87 65.01
N LYS A 27 55.30 -15.63 66.21
CA LYS A 27 54.29 -14.60 66.47
C LYS A 27 54.97 -13.24 66.68
N PHE A 28 54.46 -12.19 66.07
CA PHE A 28 54.70 -10.81 66.51
C PHE A 28 53.38 -10.12 66.85
N GLN A 29 53.31 -9.57 68.06
CA GLN A 29 52.33 -8.54 68.42
C GLN A 29 53.01 -7.18 68.30
N THR A 30 52.36 -6.22 67.65
CA THR A 30 52.70 -4.80 67.75
C THR A 30 51.43 -3.97 67.96
N ARG A 31 51.51 -3.01 68.88
CA ARG A 31 50.43 -2.06 69.21
C ARG A 31 50.24 -1.04 68.07
N PRO A 32 49.07 -0.38 67.97
CA PRO A 32 48.82 0.62 66.94
C PRO A 32 49.65 1.88 67.18
N ASN A 33 49.91 2.65 66.12
CA ASN A 33 50.49 3.98 66.21
C ASN A 33 49.61 4.98 65.45
N SER A 34 49.05 5.95 66.17
CA SER A 34 48.08 6.90 65.63
C SER A 34 48.74 8.10 64.96
N ARG A 35 48.55 8.26 63.65
CA ARG A 35 48.78 9.54 62.96
C ARG A 35 47.65 9.85 61.99
N SER A 36 46.82 10.83 62.36
CA SER A 36 45.75 11.35 61.51
C SER A 36 46.32 12.22 60.40
N THR A 37 46.18 11.78 59.15
CA THR A 37 46.31 12.64 57.95
C THR A 37 44.97 12.68 57.22
N ALA A 38 44.05 13.49 57.76
CA ALA A 38 42.71 13.69 57.20
C ALA A 38 42.74 14.55 55.92
N LEU A 39 43.39 14.04 54.87
CA LEU A 39 43.45 14.66 53.54
C LEU A 39 42.16 14.38 52.77
N PHE A 40 41.13 15.19 53.09
CA PHE A 40 39.92 15.44 52.29
C PHE A 40 39.47 14.30 51.36
N SER A 41 38.78 13.31 51.93
CA SER A 41 37.75 12.60 51.15
C SER A 41 36.70 13.62 50.73
N ARG A 42 36.82 14.15 49.50
CA ARG A 42 35.76 14.93 48.86
C ARG A 42 34.61 13.99 48.59
N ASN A 43 33.73 13.86 49.60
CA ASN A 43 32.48 13.12 49.51
C ASN A 43 31.61 13.80 48.45
N LEU A 44 31.73 13.32 47.21
CA LEU A 44 31.12 13.91 46.03
C LEU A 44 29.62 13.66 46.12
N ARG A 45 28.87 14.64 46.66
CA ARG A 45 27.41 14.62 46.60
C ARG A 45 27.02 14.44 45.13
N GLN A 46 26.52 13.26 44.78
CA GLN A 46 25.81 13.05 43.52
C GLN A 46 24.51 13.84 43.59
N THR A 47 24.61 15.14 43.30
CA THR A 47 23.47 15.99 43.00
C THR A 47 22.84 15.44 41.72
N LYS A 48 21.83 14.56 41.88
CA LYS A 48 20.98 14.13 40.77
C LYS A 48 20.52 15.39 40.04
N PRO A 49 20.79 15.54 38.73
CA PRO A 49 20.48 16.77 38.03
C PRO A 49 18.95 16.93 37.96
N THR A 50 18.40 17.75 38.85
CA THR A 50 17.01 18.21 38.74
C THR A 50 16.91 19.06 37.49
N PRO A 51 16.17 18.65 36.44
CA PRO A 51 16.03 19.47 35.25
C PRO A 51 15.43 20.82 35.63
N SER A 52 16.10 21.90 35.21
CA SER A 52 15.59 23.26 35.46
C SER A 52 14.20 23.39 34.85
N LEU A 53 13.27 24.02 35.58
CA LEU A 53 11.91 24.30 35.10
C LEU A 53 11.93 25.07 33.76
N PHE A 54 12.97 25.90 33.55
CA PHE A 54 13.22 26.57 32.27
C PHE A 54 13.54 25.58 31.15
N ALA A 55 14.41 24.59 31.40
CA ALA A 55 14.74 23.57 30.40
C ALA A 55 13.52 22.70 30.05
N ILE A 56 12.69 22.34 31.04
CA ILE A 56 11.42 21.64 30.80
C ILE A 56 10.49 22.50 29.92
N SER A 57 10.31 23.79 30.28
CA SER A 57 9.46 24.72 29.54
C SER A 57 9.91 24.88 28.08
N VAL A 58 11.22 25.03 27.83
CA VAL A 58 11.80 25.09 26.49
C VAL A 58 11.58 23.78 25.72
N SER A 59 11.79 22.62 26.35
CA SER A 59 11.55 21.31 25.71
C SER A 59 10.09 21.09 25.36
N VAL A 60 9.15 21.45 26.24
CA VAL A 60 7.70 21.39 25.96
C VAL A 60 7.32 22.36 24.86
N SER A 61 7.83 23.59 24.88
CA SER A 61 7.56 24.59 23.84
C SER A 61 8.06 24.13 22.47
N LEU A 62 9.25 23.54 22.40
CA LEU A 62 9.81 22.97 21.18
C LEU A 62 9.00 21.75 20.70
N ALA A 63 8.57 20.88 21.60
CA ALA A 63 7.71 19.74 21.25
C ALA A 63 6.34 20.19 20.71
N VAL A 64 5.73 21.23 21.31
CA VAL A 64 4.48 21.84 20.81
C VAL A 64 4.69 22.50 19.45
N LEU A 65 5.81 23.20 19.22
CA LEU A 65 6.14 23.79 17.92
C LEU A 65 6.42 22.73 16.84
N ILE A 66 7.08 21.62 17.18
CA ILE A 66 7.29 20.49 16.27
C ILE A 66 5.95 19.81 15.96
N PHE A 67 5.11 19.57 16.97
CA PHE A 67 3.79 18.96 16.78
C PHE A 67 2.86 19.85 15.95
N SER A 68 2.80 21.15 16.21
CA SER A 68 2.00 22.09 15.41
C SER A 68 2.56 22.24 13.99
N SER A 69 3.89 22.25 13.81
CA SER A 69 4.50 22.22 12.48
C SER A 69 4.11 20.94 11.73
N ILE A 70 4.24 19.77 12.36
CA ILE A 70 3.82 18.49 11.75
C ILE A 70 2.33 18.54 11.40
N PHE A 71 1.46 19.06 12.26
CA PHE A 71 0.02 19.14 11.99
C PHE A 71 -0.35 20.14 10.88
N ILE A 72 0.34 21.29 10.81
CA ILE A 72 0.13 22.34 9.79
C ILE A 72 0.70 21.94 8.43
N PHE A 73 1.86 21.27 8.40
CA PHE A 73 2.51 20.81 7.16
C PHE A 73 2.07 19.40 6.73
N SER A 74 1.31 18.66 7.55
CA SER A 74 0.62 17.43 7.12
C SER A 74 -0.57 17.76 6.23
N SER A 75 -0.27 18.08 4.97
CA SER A 75 -1.26 18.09 3.89
C SER A 75 -2.05 16.77 3.92
N PRO A 76 -3.38 16.77 4.14
CA PRO A 76 -4.15 15.54 4.13
C PRO A 76 -4.06 14.92 2.74
N VAL A 77 -3.65 13.64 2.68
CA VAL A 77 -3.43 12.92 1.41
C VAL A 77 -4.76 12.84 0.66
N SER A 78 -4.89 13.67 -0.37
CA SER A 78 -6.13 13.82 -1.13
C SER A 78 -6.49 12.50 -1.81
N THR A 79 -7.54 11.86 -1.30
CA THR A 79 -8.11 10.64 -1.84
C THR A 79 -9.02 11.00 -2.99
N LYS A 80 -8.76 10.42 -4.16
CA LYS A 80 -9.50 10.62 -5.41
C LYS A 80 -10.26 9.35 -5.81
N TYR A 81 -11.21 9.54 -6.70
CA TYR A 81 -12.03 8.47 -7.25
C TYR A 81 -12.03 8.55 -8.79
N GLY A 82 -12.15 7.39 -9.44
CA GLY A 82 -12.38 7.25 -10.87
C GLY A 82 -13.29 6.05 -11.13
N ILE A 83 -14.10 6.11 -12.18
CA ILE A 83 -15.12 5.11 -12.47
C ILE A 83 -14.95 4.61 -13.90
N ILE A 84 -14.90 3.28 -14.07
CA ILE A 84 -14.95 2.62 -15.37
C ILE A 84 -16.22 1.77 -15.44
N ILE A 85 -16.92 1.86 -16.57
CA ILE A 85 -18.02 0.98 -16.94
C ILE A 85 -17.55 0.06 -18.07
N ASP A 86 -17.46 -1.25 -17.79
CA ASP A 86 -17.20 -2.30 -18.78
C ASP A 86 -18.52 -2.70 -19.45
N GLY A 87 -18.63 -2.44 -20.76
CA GLY A 87 -19.76 -2.79 -21.61
C GLY A 87 -19.67 -4.22 -22.16
N GLY A 88 -19.56 -5.20 -21.26
CA GLY A 88 -19.44 -6.62 -21.59
C GLY A 88 -20.66 -7.23 -22.28
N SER A 89 -20.41 -8.18 -23.20
CA SER A 89 -21.45 -8.88 -23.99
C SER A 89 -22.54 -9.55 -23.15
N THR A 90 -22.18 -10.14 -22.00
CA THR A 90 -23.12 -10.83 -21.10
C THR A 90 -23.72 -9.93 -20.01
N GLY A 91 -23.36 -8.66 -19.97
CA GLY A 91 -23.80 -7.73 -18.92
C GLY A 91 -22.76 -6.68 -18.55
N THR A 92 -23.25 -5.47 -18.29
CA THR A 92 -22.45 -4.27 -18.03
C THR A 92 -21.99 -4.22 -16.57
N ARG A 93 -20.72 -3.86 -16.32
CA ARG A 93 -20.14 -3.73 -14.97
C ARG A 93 -19.73 -2.29 -14.69
N ILE A 94 -19.89 -1.81 -13.46
CA ILE A 94 -19.24 -0.60 -12.95
C ILE A 94 -18.13 -0.97 -11.97
N HIS A 95 -17.02 -0.25 -12.02
CA HIS A 95 -15.88 -0.36 -11.11
C HIS A 95 -15.56 1.04 -10.57
N VAL A 96 -15.49 1.19 -9.25
CA VAL A 96 -15.20 2.47 -8.57
C VAL A 96 -13.82 2.40 -7.93
N PHE A 97 -12.83 2.97 -8.59
CA PHE A 97 -11.45 2.97 -8.11
C PHE A 97 -11.21 4.13 -7.14
N ARG A 98 -10.80 3.81 -5.92
CA ARG A 98 -10.30 4.77 -4.92
C ARG A 98 -8.78 4.79 -4.96
N TYR A 99 -8.18 5.96 -5.06
CA TYR A 99 -6.73 6.11 -5.18
C TYR A 99 -6.22 7.41 -4.53
N ARG A 100 -4.91 7.52 -4.41
CA ARG A 100 -4.21 8.74 -3.96
C ARG A 100 -3.04 9.01 -4.89
N VAL A 101 -2.54 10.24 -4.88
CA VAL A 101 -1.27 10.61 -5.52
C VAL A 101 -0.22 10.68 -4.40
N ASP A 102 0.93 10.02 -4.58
CA ASP A 102 2.05 10.08 -3.63
C ASP A 102 2.98 11.29 -3.86
N GLY A 103 3.99 11.45 -3.02
CA GLY A 103 4.97 12.55 -3.15
C GLY A 103 5.82 12.50 -4.42
N SER A 104 5.92 11.34 -5.05
CA SER A 104 6.60 11.10 -6.33
C SER A 104 5.66 11.25 -7.54
N LYS A 105 4.39 11.63 -7.32
CA LYS A 105 3.29 11.74 -8.29
C LYS A 105 2.75 10.40 -8.81
N ASN A 106 3.10 9.27 -8.21
CA ASN A 106 2.54 7.98 -8.60
C ASN A 106 1.07 7.87 -8.15
N LEU A 107 0.25 7.18 -8.94
CA LEU A 107 -1.07 6.76 -8.53
C LEU A 107 -0.92 5.55 -7.60
N VAL A 108 -1.53 5.59 -6.41
CA VAL A 108 -1.58 4.43 -5.51
C VAL A 108 -3.05 4.12 -5.20
N PHE A 109 -3.52 3.01 -5.77
CA PHE A 109 -4.89 2.50 -5.60
C PHE A 109 -5.09 1.79 -4.26
N ASP A 110 -6.28 1.92 -3.67
CA ASP A 110 -6.65 1.37 -2.35
C ASP A 110 -7.57 0.15 -2.51
N PHE A 111 -7.01 -0.96 -3.02
CA PHE A 111 -7.72 -2.23 -3.25
C PHE A 111 -8.05 -2.97 -1.94
N LYS A 112 -9.02 -2.45 -1.19
CA LYS A 112 -9.56 -3.13 0.01
C LYS A 112 -10.50 -4.26 -0.36
N GLU A 113 -10.54 -5.30 0.48
CA GLU A 113 -11.42 -6.44 0.31
C GLU A 113 -12.90 -6.02 0.41
N GLY A 114 -13.62 -6.10 -0.70
CA GLY A 114 -15.04 -5.75 -0.80
C GLY A 114 -15.46 -5.41 -2.22
N SER A 115 -16.77 -5.42 -2.49
CA SER A 115 -17.31 -5.05 -3.81
C SER A 115 -17.32 -3.53 -4.00
N ASP A 116 -16.22 -2.97 -4.49
CA ASP A 116 -16.18 -1.65 -5.16
C ASP A 116 -16.58 -1.76 -6.66
N SER A 117 -17.29 -2.84 -7.03
CA SER A 117 -17.91 -3.07 -8.35
C SER A 117 -19.33 -3.65 -8.26
N LEU A 118 -20.11 -3.51 -9.33
CA LEU A 118 -21.46 -4.08 -9.50
C LEU A 118 -21.68 -4.47 -10.97
N LYS A 119 -22.32 -5.63 -11.22
CA LYS A 119 -22.76 -6.06 -12.57
C LYS A 119 -24.29 -5.97 -12.69
N VAL A 120 -24.76 -5.53 -13.85
CA VAL A 120 -26.14 -5.72 -14.34
C VAL A 120 -26.14 -6.57 -15.61
N ASN A 121 -27.29 -7.21 -15.89
CA ASN A 121 -27.53 -7.95 -17.14
C ASN A 121 -28.85 -7.43 -17.76
N PRO A 122 -29.05 -7.51 -19.08
CA PRO A 122 -28.12 -8.01 -20.11
C PRO A 122 -26.98 -7.01 -20.42
N GLY A 123 -26.13 -7.35 -21.40
CA GLY A 123 -25.07 -6.48 -21.91
C GLY A 123 -25.59 -5.40 -22.84
N LEU A 124 -24.78 -4.37 -23.12
CA LEU A 124 -25.18 -3.23 -23.95
C LEU A 124 -25.67 -3.64 -25.35
N SER A 125 -25.13 -4.73 -25.93
CA SER A 125 -25.53 -5.26 -27.23
C SER A 125 -26.95 -5.85 -27.28
N ALA A 126 -27.60 -6.09 -26.14
CA ALA A 126 -28.99 -6.56 -26.09
C ALA A 126 -30.02 -5.45 -26.29
N TYR A 127 -29.61 -4.18 -26.35
CA TYR A 127 -30.49 -3.01 -26.44
C TYR A 127 -30.58 -2.44 -27.87
N VAL A 128 -30.20 -3.20 -28.91
CA VAL A 128 -30.26 -2.77 -30.32
C VAL A 128 -31.67 -2.33 -30.76
N GLU A 129 -32.68 -3.09 -30.34
CA GLU A 129 -34.09 -2.81 -30.68
C GLU A 129 -34.64 -1.61 -29.89
N TYR A 130 -34.29 -1.53 -28.59
CA TYR A 130 -34.80 -0.55 -27.62
C TYR A 130 -33.66 0.16 -26.85
N PRO A 131 -32.86 1.04 -27.50
CA PRO A 131 -31.69 1.66 -26.87
C PRO A 131 -32.01 2.51 -25.64
N GLU A 132 -33.21 3.09 -25.57
CA GLU A 132 -33.67 3.88 -24.43
C GLU A 132 -33.66 3.09 -23.10
N ALA A 133 -33.83 1.76 -23.14
CA ALA A 133 -33.78 0.89 -21.96
C ALA A 133 -32.34 0.68 -21.41
N VAL A 134 -31.30 1.16 -22.10
CA VAL A 134 -29.95 1.32 -21.53
C VAL A 134 -29.97 2.24 -20.31
N SER A 135 -30.86 3.24 -20.27
CA SER A 135 -30.95 4.21 -19.18
C SER A 135 -31.28 3.58 -17.82
N ASP A 136 -32.21 2.62 -17.76
CA ASP A 136 -32.51 1.85 -16.55
C ASP A 136 -31.37 0.93 -16.11
N SER A 137 -30.59 0.45 -17.08
CA SER A 137 -29.44 -0.44 -16.84
C SER A 137 -28.27 0.33 -16.23
N LEU A 138 -27.88 1.45 -16.87
CA LEU A 138 -26.85 2.36 -16.37
C LEU A 138 -27.30 3.10 -15.10
N GLY A 139 -28.58 3.41 -14.93
CA GLY A 139 -29.12 4.07 -13.75
C GLY A 139 -28.79 3.35 -12.44
N LYS A 140 -28.92 2.01 -12.44
CA LYS A 140 -28.56 1.14 -11.30
C LYS A 140 -27.06 1.18 -11.00
N LEU A 141 -26.24 1.18 -12.04
CA LEU A 141 -24.78 1.31 -11.90
C LEU A 141 -24.37 2.69 -11.35
N LEU A 142 -24.98 3.76 -11.87
CA LEU A 142 -24.73 5.13 -11.40
C LEU A 142 -25.19 5.35 -9.96
N GLU A 143 -26.29 4.73 -9.53
CA GLU A 143 -26.71 4.76 -8.12
C GLU A 143 -25.67 4.11 -7.19
N PHE A 144 -25.12 2.95 -7.59
CA PHE A 144 -24.00 2.31 -6.88
C PHE A 144 -22.76 3.21 -6.84
N GLY A 145 -22.38 3.83 -7.96
CA GLY A 145 -21.29 4.80 -8.02
C GLY A 145 -21.48 5.96 -7.03
N ARG A 146 -22.67 6.58 -7.01
CA ARG A 146 -23.01 7.69 -6.10
C ARG A 146 -23.09 7.27 -4.62
N LYS A 147 -23.26 5.98 -4.32
CA LYS A 147 -23.17 5.41 -2.96
C LYS A 147 -21.72 5.19 -2.51
N LYS A 148 -20.77 5.05 -3.45
CA LYS A 148 -19.33 4.83 -3.17
C LYS A 148 -18.51 6.12 -3.13
N VAL A 149 -18.83 7.09 -3.99
CA VAL A 149 -18.07 8.34 -4.12
C VAL A 149 -18.68 9.44 -3.22
N PRO A 150 -17.88 10.14 -2.38
CA PRO A 150 -18.38 11.22 -1.54
C PRO A 150 -19.03 12.35 -2.35
N ARG A 151 -20.18 12.88 -1.89
CA ARG A 151 -20.96 13.91 -2.62
C ARG A 151 -20.14 15.12 -3.10
N LYS A 152 -19.15 15.56 -2.32
CA LYS A 152 -18.26 16.68 -2.67
C LYS A 152 -17.32 16.39 -3.85
N GLN A 153 -17.11 15.11 -4.18
CA GLN A 153 -16.13 14.64 -5.15
C GLN A 153 -16.76 14.10 -6.45
N LEU A 154 -18.11 14.07 -6.55
CA LEU A 154 -18.80 13.55 -7.74
C LEU A 154 -18.35 14.32 -9.01
N ALA A 155 -18.41 15.65 -8.99
CA ALA A 155 -18.08 16.50 -10.14
C ALA A 155 -16.58 16.55 -10.52
N GLU A 156 -15.66 16.02 -9.69
CA GLU A 156 -14.25 15.83 -10.05
C GLU A 156 -13.91 14.38 -10.43
N THR A 157 -14.78 13.43 -10.09
CA THR A 157 -14.60 11.99 -10.35
C THR A 157 -14.90 11.71 -11.82
N GLU A 158 -13.89 11.28 -12.56
CA GLU A 158 -14.07 10.88 -13.97
C GLU A 158 -14.85 9.57 -14.07
N ILE A 159 -15.84 9.53 -14.96
CA ILE A 159 -16.55 8.32 -15.36
C ILE A 159 -16.31 8.04 -16.84
N ARG A 160 -16.00 6.79 -17.19
CA ARG A 160 -15.80 6.36 -18.58
C ARG A 160 -16.57 5.06 -18.84
N LEU A 161 -16.99 4.84 -20.08
CA LEU A 161 -17.63 3.61 -20.54
C LEU A 161 -16.84 3.05 -21.71
N MET A 162 -16.39 1.81 -21.55
CA MET A 162 -15.58 1.07 -22.52
C MET A 162 -16.37 -0.19 -22.90
N ALA A 163 -17.00 -0.16 -24.07
CA ALA A 163 -17.71 -1.32 -24.59
C ALA A 163 -16.75 -2.28 -25.30
N THR A 164 -16.87 -3.57 -25.03
CA THR A 164 -15.91 -4.60 -25.46
C THR A 164 -16.48 -5.40 -26.64
N ALA A 165 -16.06 -6.65 -26.83
CA ALA A 165 -16.45 -7.51 -27.95
C ALA A 165 -17.97 -7.58 -28.23
N GLY A 166 -18.83 -7.36 -27.23
CA GLY A 166 -20.29 -7.35 -27.40
C GLY A 166 -20.80 -6.28 -28.38
N LEU A 167 -20.25 -5.06 -28.35
CA LEU A 167 -20.61 -4.01 -29.31
C LEU A 167 -19.79 -4.10 -30.59
N ARG A 168 -18.52 -4.58 -30.54
CA ARG A 168 -17.66 -4.74 -31.73
C ARG A 168 -18.26 -5.62 -32.83
N LEU A 169 -19.24 -6.47 -32.49
CA LEU A 169 -19.93 -7.38 -33.42
C LEU A 169 -21.18 -6.76 -34.09
N LEU A 170 -21.54 -5.52 -33.75
CA LEU A 170 -22.67 -4.80 -34.35
C LEU A 170 -22.18 -3.85 -35.46
N ASP A 171 -23.07 -3.48 -36.39
CA ASP A 171 -22.78 -2.41 -37.35
C ASP A 171 -22.53 -1.06 -36.64
N VAL A 172 -21.67 -0.22 -37.22
CA VAL A 172 -21.22 1.04 -36.59
C VAL A 172 -22.38 1.98 -36.24
N GLU A 173 -23.42 2.03 -37.07
CA GLU A 173 -24.64 2.81 -36.80
C GLU A 173 -25.38 2.32 -35.53
N LEU A 174 -25.42 1.01 -35.30
CA LEU A 174 -26.02 0.42 -34.11
C LEU A 174 -25.15 0.61 -32.87
N GLN A 175 -23.81 0.54 -33.02
CA GLN A 175 -22.86 0.86 -31.95
C GLN A 175 -23.06 2.31 -31.47
N GLU A 176 -23.08 3.28 -32.39
CA GLU A 176 -23.23 4.69 -32.05
C GLU A 176 -24.64 5.04 -31.55
N ARG A 177 -25.70 4.39 -32.05
CA ARG A 177 -27.07 4.53 -31.50
C ARG A 177 -27.15 4.10 -30.03
N ILE A 178 -26.47 3.02 -29.64
CA ILE A 178 -26.38 2.56 -28.24
C ILE A 178 -25.47 3.47 -27.41
N LEU A 179 -24.32 3.90 -27.95
CA LEU A 179 -23.40 4.78 -27.26
C LEU A 179 -23.96 6.19 -27.02
N GLU A 180 -24.79 6.72 -27.90
CA GLU A 180 -25.43 8.03 -27.68
C GLU A 180 -26.46 8.00 -26.54
N GLU A 181 -27.23 6.91 -26.38
CA GLU A 181 -28.04 6.74 -25.14
C GLU A 181 -27.17 6.59 -23.90
N CYS A 182 -26.01 5.92 -24.00
CA CYS A 182 -25.03 5.91 -22.91
C CYS A 182 -24.53 7.33 -22.57
N ARG A 183 -24.13 8.12 -23.58
CA ARG A 183 -23.65 9.50 -23.41
C ARG A 183 -24.70 10.39 -22.77
N LYS A 184 -25.95 10.37 -23.24
CA LYS A 184 -27.08 11.10 -22.62
C LYS A 184 -27.19 10.84 -21.11
N VAL A 185 -27.14 9.57 -20.71
CA VAL A 185 -27.23 9.15 -19.30
C VAL A 185 -26.00 9.54 -18.49
N LEU A 186 -24.80 9.48 -19.08
CA LEU A 186 -23.54 9.84 -18.42
C LEU A 186 -23.36 11.36 -18.28
N ARG A 187 -23.75 12.16 -19.27
CA ARG A 187 -23.76 13.65 -19.22
C ARG A 187 -24.54 14.18 -18.01
N VAL A 188 -25.67 13.56 -17.66
CA VAL A 188 -26.52 13.95 -16.51
C VAL A 188 -26.23 13.16 -15.23
N SER A 189 -25.17 12.34 -15.20
CA SER A 189 -24.88 11.45 -14.07
C SER A 189 -24.48 12.20 -12.78
N GLY A 190 -23.91 13.39 -12.90
CA GLY A 190 -23.28 14.16 -11.82
C GLY A 190 -21.79 13.84 -11.61
N PHE A 191 -21.23 12.91 -12.40
CA PHE A 191 -19.79 12.67 -12.51
C PHE A 191 -19.16 13.52 -13.61
N LYS A 192 -17.83 13.67 -13.62
CA LYS A 192 -17.10 14.29 -14.73
C LYS A 192 -17.11 13.33 -15.93
N PHE A 193 -17.72 13.75 -17.03
CA PHE A 193 -17.87 12.98 -18.25
C PHE A 193 -17.63 13.85 -19.49
N HIS A 194 -17.09 13.24 -20.54
CA HIS A 194 -16.97 13.80 -21.88
C HIS A 194 -17.36 12.70 -22.89
N ASP A 195 -17.97 13.07 -24.01
CA ASP A 195 -18.66 12.12 -24.91
C ASP A 195 -17.72 11.09 -25.54
N GLU A 196 -16.46 11.47 -25.78
CA GLU A 196 -15.39 10.60 -26.27
C GLU A 196 -14.90 9.58 -25.23
N TRP A 197 -15.40 9.65 -23.97
CA TRP A 197 -15.17 8.63 -22.94
C TRP A 197 -16.27 7.58 -22.88
N ALA A 198 -17.25 7.60 -23.79
CA ALA A 198 -18.15 6.48 -24.07
C ALA A 198 -17.91 5.96 -25.49
N SER A 199 -17.14 4.87 -25.59
CA SER A 199 -16.65 4.31 -26.84
C SER A 199 -16.59 2.79 -26.82
N VAL A 200 -16.49 2.18 -28.01
CA VAL A 200 -16.11 0.77 -28.16
C VAL A 200 -14.58 0.70 -28.23
N ILE A 201 -13.97 -0.15 -27.40
CA ILE A 201 -12.52 -0.34 -27.38
C ILE A 201 -12.11 -1.53 -28.25
N THR A 202 -10.95 -1.45 -28.89
CA THR A 202 -10.41 -2.54 -29.71
C THR A 202 -9.84 -3.66 -28.84
N GLY A 203 -9.60 -4.83 -29.43
CA GLY A 203 -8.86 -5.90 -28.73
C GLY A 203 -7.46 -5.44 -28.30
N SER A 204 -6.78 -4.64 -29.13
CA SER A 204 -5.46 -4.08 -28.81
C SER A 204 -5.51 -3.14 -27.59
N ASP A 205 -6.57 -2.35 -27.43
CA ASP A 205 -6.75 -1.48 -26.26
C ASP A 205 -6.96 -2.29 -24.98
N GLU A 206 -7.78 -3.35 -25.04
CA GLU A 206 -7.96 -4.30 -23.94
C GLU A 206 -6.62 -4.90 -23.50
N GLY A 207 -5.80 -5.37 -24.44
CA GLY A 207 -4.45 -5.92 -24.16
C GLY A 207 -3.49 -4.88 -23.58
N VAL A 208 -3.51 -3.64 -24.07
CA VAL A 208 -2.70 -2.54 -23.50
C VAL A 208 -3.15 -2.21 -22.07
N TYR A 209 -4.45 -2.16 -21.79
CA TYR A 209 -4.97 -1.92 -20.44
C TYR A 209 -4.64 -3.07 -19.48
N ALA A 210 -4.77 -4.32 -19.92
CA ALA A 210 -4.37 -5.49 -19.15
C ALA A 210 -2.86 -5.50 -18.86
N TRP A 211 -2.01 -5.12 -19.84
CA TRP A 211 -0.57 -4.97 -19.64
C TRP A 211 -0.23 -3.88 -18.61
N VAL A 212 -0.92 -2.74 -18.66
CA VAL A 212 -0.77 -1.65 -17.67
C VAL A 212 -1.16 -2.14 -16.27
N VAL A 213 -2.28 -2.86 -16.13
CA VAL A 213 -2.74 -3.39 -14.84
C VAL A 213 -1.77 -4.45 -14.29
N ALA A 214 -1.28 -5.35 -15.13
CA ALA A 214 -0.31 -6.37 -14.73
C ALA A 214 1.02 -5.74 -14.25
N ASN A 215 1.58 -4.80 -15.01
CA ASN A 215 2.83 -4.14 -14.64
C ASN A 215 2.66 -3.14 -13.48
N TYR A 216 1.46 -2.60 -13.26
CA TYR A 216 1.14 -1.89 -12.02
C TYR A 216 1.16 -2.85 -10.82
N ALA A 217 0.52 -4.02 -10.92
CA ALA A 217 0.47 -5.02 -9.85
C ALA A 217 1.84 -5.62 -9.52
N LEU A 218 2.73 -5.74 -10.51
CA LEU A 218 4.12 -6.17 -10.36
C LEU A 218 5.08 -5.06 -9.87
N GLY A 219 4.63 -3.79 -9.84
CA GLY A 219 5.46 -2.64 -9.45
C GLY A 219 6.51 -2.22 -10.48
N THR A 220 6.40 -2.70 -11.72
CA THR A 220 7.32 -2.42 -12.84
C THR A 220 6.88 -1.23 -13.70
N LEU A 221 5.59 -0.87 -13.67
CA LEU A 221 5.04 0.24 -14.46
C LEU A 221 5.68 1.59 -14.09
N GLY A 222 6.19 2.30 -15.09
CA GLY A 222 6.89 3.58 -14.90
C GLY A 222 8.38 3.44 -14.57
N GLY A 223 8.88 2.22 -14.42
CA GLY A 223 10.31 1.91 -14.31
C GLY A 223 11.00 1.78 -15.68
N ASN A 224 12.07 1.00 -15.72
CA ASN A 224 12.78 0.62 -16.94
C ASN A 224 11.89 -0.32 -17.81
N PRO A 225 11.63 0.00 -19.09
CA PRO A 225 10.80 -0.84 -19.96
C PRO A 225 11.28 -2.29 -20.11
N LEU A 226 12.59 -2.54 -20.00
CA LEU A 226 13.15 -3.91 -20.11
C LEU A 226 12.79 -4.80 -18.92
N ASP A 227 12.38 -4.22 -17.79
CA ASP A 227 11.96 -4.96 -16.59
C ASP A 227 10.44 -5.22 -16.58
N THR A 228 9.72 -4.79 -17.61
CA THR A 228 8.27 -5.02 -17.73
C THR A 228 7.95 -6.44 -18.21
N THR A 229 6.86 -6.99 -17.69
CA THR A 229 6.37 -8.33 -18.04
C THR A 229 5.35 -8.24 -19.18
N GLY A 230 5.61 -8.95 -20.27
CA GLY A 230 4.62 -9.19 -21.32
C GLY A 230 3.49 -10.11 -20.81
N ILE A 231 2.28 -9.87 -21.28
CA ILE A 231 1.10 -10.67 -20.91
C ILE A 231 0.57 -11.44 -22.11
N ILE A 232 -0.33 -12.40 -21.86
CA ILE A 232 -1.26 -12.95 -22.84
C ILE A 232 -2.63 -13.01 -22.16
N GLU A 233 -3.66 -12.44 -22.77
CA GLU A 233 -5.05 -12.53 -22.30
C GLU A 233 -5.88 -13.43 -23.25
N LEU A 234 -6.63 -14.36 -22.67
CA LEU A 234 -7.55 -15.24 -23.40
C LEU A 234 -8.99 -14.89 -23.03
N GLY A 235 -9.57 -13.96 -23.78
CA GLY A 235 -10.95 -13.52 -23.65
C GLY A 235 -11.96 -14.49 -24.27
N GLY A 236 -13.25 -14.22 -24.05
CA GLY A 236 -14.34 -15.05 -24.59
C GLY A 236 -14.59 -14.92 -26.10
N ALA A 237 -13.93 -13.96 -26.77
CA ALA A 237 -14.11 -13.67 -28.19
C ALA A 237 -12.81 -13.25 -28.92
N SER A 238 -11.69 -13.18 -28.21
CA SER A 238 -10.38 -12.78 -28.73
C SER A 238 -9.25 -13.29 -27.83
N ALA A 239 -8.04 -13.31 -28.37
CA ALA A 239 -6.81 -13.47 -27.62
C ALA A 239 -5.88 -12.29 -27.93
N GLN A 240 -5.09 -11.87 -26.96
CA GLN A 240 -4.22 -10.69 -27.00
C GLN A 240 -2.87 -10.97 -26.34
#